data_AF-A0A924DFR6-F1
#
_entry.id   AF-A0A924DFR6-F1
#
_cell.length_a   1.000
_cell.length_b   1.000
_cell.length_c   1.000
_cell.angle_alpha   90.00
_cell.angle_beta   90.00
_cell.angle_gamma   90.00
#
_symmetry.space_group_name_H-M   'P 1'
#
loop_
_entity.id
_entity.type
_entity.pdbx_description
1 polymer ?
#
loop_
_entity_poly.entity_id
_entity_poly.type
_entity_poly.pdbx_seq_one_letter_code
_entity_poly.pdbx_strand_id
1 'polypeptide(L)' 'MATSLKMNGEDVAQRGKARYEANIRAEVETPENIGKMVIIDVEAGEYGVDGVLRLDFFRRCVLTLDFRSGEISLR' A
#
# COMPACT_ATOMS: atom_id res chain seq x y z
N MET A 1 13.11 0.04 -23.79
CA MET A 1 13.93 -0.61 -22.73
C MET A 1 13.03 -0.79 -21.52
N ALA A 2 12.35 -1.93 -21.40
CA ALA A 2 11.51 -2.22 -20.24
C ALA A 2 12.38 -2.91 -19.19
N THR A 3 12.94 -2.13 -18.28
CA THR A 3 13.70 -2.64 -17.14
C THR A 3 12.72 -3.27 -16.17
N SER A 4 12.51 -4.59 -16.28
CA SER A 4 11.90 -5.39 -15.23
C SER A 4 12.79 -5.32 -13.99
N LEU A 5 12.57 -4.30 -13.17
CA LEU A 5 13.13 -4.17 -11.83
C LEU A 5 12.47 -5.27 -11.00
N LYS A 6 13.17 -6.39 -10.81
CA LYS A 6 12.93 -7.26 -9.65
C LYS A 6 13.20 -6.40 -8.41
N MET A 7 12.19 -5.69 -7.94
CA MET A 7 12.30 -4.99 -6.66
C MET A 7 12.40 -6.07 -5.58
N ASN A 8 13.46 -6.02 -4.79
CA ASN A 8 13.55 -6.81 -3.58
C ASN A 8 12.41 -6.36 -2.64
N GLY A 9 11.81 -7.26 -1.86
CA GLY A 9 10.65 -6.91 -1.01
C GLY A 9 10.88 -5.69 -0.11
N GLU A 10 12.13 -5.45 0.31
CA GLU A 10 12.51 -4.25 1.06
C GLU A 10 12.38 -2.94 0.25
N ASP A 11 12.74 -2.94 -1.04
CA ASP A 11 12.60 -1.76 -1.92
C ASP A 11 11.12 -1.44 -2.15
N VAL A 12 10.31 -2.49 -2.30
CA VAL A 12 8.85 -2.41 -2.34
C VAL A 12 8.34 -1.74 -1.06
N ALA A 13 8.70 -2.24 0.12
CA ALA A 13 8.30 -1.66 1.39
C ALA A 13 8.73 -0.20 1.59
N GLN A 14 9.98 0.15 1.24
CA GLN A 14 10.44 1.52 1.33
C GLN A 14 9.67 2.46 0.39
N ARG A 15 9.42 2.03 -0.85
CA ARG A 15 8.61 2.82 -1.81
C ARG A 15 7.17 2.97 -1.35
N GLY A 16 6.58 1.91 -0.84
CA GLY A 16 5.22 1.91 -0.29
C GLY A 16 5.12 2.86 0.89
N LYS A 17 6.11 2.84 1.79
CA LYS A 17 6.20 3.77 2.92
C LYS A 17 6.36 5.21 2.46
N ALA A 18 7.24 5.48 1.50
CA ALA A 18 7.43 6.83 0.99
C ALA A 18 6.16 7.38 0.31
N ARG A 19 5.45 6.56 -0.47
CA ARG A 19 4.13 6.88 -1.05
C ARG A 19 3.08 7.12 0.02
N TYR A 20 3.10 6.28 1.05
CA TYR A 20 2.25 6.40 2.21
C TYR A 20 2.43 7.77 2.87
N GLU A 21 3.65 8.12 3.26
CA GLU A 21 3.95 9.39 3.91
C GLU A 21 3.73 10.62 3.02
N ALA A 22 3.94 10.49 1.69
CA ALA A 22 3.89 11.64 0.79
C ALA A 22 2.47 12.07 0.38
N ASN A 23 1.56 11.13 0.09
CA ASN A 23 0.20 11.46 -0.40
C ASN A 23 -0.88 10.65 0.29
N ILE A 24 -0.70 9.33 0.41
CA ILE A 24 -1.77 8.43 0.85
C ILE A 24 -2.19 8.77 2.28
N ARG A 25 -1.23 9.06 3.17
CA ARG A 25 -1.46 9.46 4.56
C ARG A 25 -2.54 10.54 4.69
N ALA A 26 -2.50 11.58 3.87
CA ALA A 26 -3.49 12.67 3.91
C ALA A 26 -4.90 12.22 3.46
N GLU A 27 -4.98 11.21 2.58
CA GLU A 27 -6.26 10.68 2.06
C GLU A 27 -6.85 9.56 2.94
N VAL A 28 -6.00 8.83 3.69
CA VAL A 28 -6.43 7.67 4.48
C VAL A 28 -6.37 7.89 6.00
N GLU A 29 -5.67 8.90 6.53
CA GLU A 29 -5.84 9.40 7.92
C GLU A 29 -7.12 10.24 8.09
N THR A 30 -8.16 9.93 7.33
CA THR A 30 -9.49 10.50 7.56
C THR A 30 -10.20 9.71 8.66
N PRO A 31 -11.00 10.35 9.52
CA PRO A 31 -11.70 9.66 10.62
C PRO A 31 -12.59 8.50 10.16
N GLU A 32 -13.00 8.50 8.89
CA GLU A 32 -13.76 7.41 8.24
C GLU A 32 -12.91 6.20 7.87
N ASN A 33 -11.60 6.37 7.77
CA ASN A 33 -10.62 5.34 7.41
C ASN A 33 -9.70 4.93 8.58
N ILE A 34 -9.74 5.65 9.70
CA ILE A 34 -9.04 5.23 10.93
C ILE A 34 -9.56 3.85 11.36
N GLY A 35 -8.64 2.89 11.42
CA GLY A 35 -8.92 1.50 11.78
C GLY A 35 -9.15 0.56 10.58
N LYS A 36 -9.09 1.06 9.34
CA LYS A 36 -9.19 0.25 8.12
C LYS A 36 -7.82 -0.18 7.61
N MET A 37 -7.78 -1.29 6.89
CA MET A 37 -6.55 -1.77 6.25
C MET A 37 -6.33 -1.03 4.93
N VAL A 38 -5.12 -0.54 4.68
CA VAL A 38 -4.76 0.11 3.41
C VAL A 38 -3.80 -0.79 2.66
N ILE A 39 -4.09 -1.04 1.40
CA ILE A 39 -3.28 -1.87 0.53
C ILE A 39 -2.70 -0.98 -0.54
N ILE A 40 -1.40 -1.06 -0.73
CA ILE A 40 -0.67 -0.19 -1.66
C ILE A 40 -0.03 -1.07 -2.72
N ASP A 41 -0.43 -0.87 -3.97
CA ASP A 41 0.25 -1.40 -5.13
C ASP A 41 1.38 -0.44 -5.50
N VAL A 42 2.62 -0.81 -5.16
CA VAL A 42 3.80 0.01 -5.50
C VAL A 42 4.23 -0.12 -6.97
N GLU A 43 3.79 -1.15 -7.69
CA GLU A 43 4.13 -1.35 -9.10
C GLU A 43 3.26 -0.46 -10.00
N ALA A 44 1.94 -0.49 -9.79
CA ALA A 44 0.97 0.38 -10.44
C ALA A 44 0.94 1.78 -9.82
N GLY A 45 1.30 1.90 -8.55
CA GLY A 45 1.22 3.13 -7.78
C GLY A 45 -0.20 3.46 -7.29
N GLU A 46 -1.10 2.49 -7.35
CA GLU A 46 -2.48 2.59 -6.85
C GLU A 46 -2.54 2.17 -5.38
N TYR A 47 -3.55 2.64 -4.64
CA TYR A 47 -3.82 2.18 -3.28
C TYR A 47 -5.32 2.01 -3.08
N GLY A 48 -5.71 1.13 -2.16
CA GLY A 48 -7.09 0.91 -1.80
C GLY A 48 -7.25 0.73 -0.31
N VAL A 49 -8.38 1.20 0.20
CA VAL A 49 -8.74 1.10 1.63
C VAL A 49 -9.79 0.00 1.79
N ASP A 50 -9.76 -0.69 2.93
CA ASP A 50 -10.71 -1.73 3.31
C ASP A 50 -12.16 -1.27 3.03
N GLY A 51 -12.87 -2.03 2.20
CA GLY A 51 -14.20 -1.69 1.70
C GLY A 51 -14.28 -1.34 0.20
N VAL A 52 -13.18 -0.93 -0.44
CA VAL A 52 -13.13 -0.61 -1.90
C VAL A 52 -12.27 -1.60 -2.69
N LEU A 53 -11.53 -2.45 -1.99
CA LEU A 53 -10.60 -3.40 -2.58
C LEU A 53 -11.33 -4.52 -3.33
N ARG A 54 -11.06 -4.65 -4.63
CA ARG A 54 -11.42 -5.85 -5.40
C ARG A 54 -10.46 -6.99 -5.05
N LEU A 55 -10.97 -8.22 -5.04
CA LEU A 55 -10.17 -9.45 -4.87
C LEU A 55 -8.96 -9.51 -5.84
N ASP A 56 -9.10 -8.96 -7.04
CA ASP A 56 -8.02 -8.85 -8.03
C ASP A 56 -6.85 -7.98 -7.54
N PHE A 57 -7.14 -6.92 -6.78
CA PHE A 57 -6.15 -6.00 -6.23
C PHE A 57 -5.32 -6.70 -5.14
N PHE A 58 -5.98 -7.46 -4.26
CA PHE A 58 -5.32 -8.22 -3.19
C PHE A 58 -4.35 -9.30 -3.70
N ARG A 59 -4.55 -9.76 -4.94
CA ARG A 59 -3.71 -10.79 -5.55
C ARG A 59 -2.43 -10.22 -6.18
N ARG A 60 -2.44 -8.93 -6.51
CA ARG A 60 -1.32 -8.20 -7.11
C ARG A 60 -0.52 -7.40 -6.10
N CYS A 61 -1.18 -6.97 -5.02
CA CYS A 61 -0.56 -6.15 -4.00
C CYS A 61 0.45 -6.93 -3.16
N VAL A 62 1.61 -6.32 -3.00
CA VAL A 62 2.74 -6.86 -2.24
C VAL A 62 2.78 -6.27 -0.82
N LEU A 63 2.04 -5.18 -0.57
CA LEU A 63 2.09 -4.43 0.69
C LEU A 63 0.71 -4.21 1.30
N THR A 64 0.66 -4.47 2.60
CA THR A 64 -0.47 -4.21 3.48
C THR A 64 -0.01 -3.29 4.61
N LEU A 65 -0.75 -2.21 4.82
CA LEU A 65 -0.49 -1.22 5.85
C LEU A 65 -1.66 -1.21 6.83
N ASP A 66 -1.38 -1.57 8.08
CA ASP A 66 -2.39 -1.57 9.14
C ASP A 66 -2.40 -0.22 9.86
N PHE A 67 -3.52 0.50 9.79
CA PHE A 67 -3.66 1.79 10.47
C PHE A 67 -3.81 1.72 11.98
N ARG A 68 -4.16 0.55 12.52
CA ARG A 68 -4.31 0.38 13.98
C ARG A 68 -2.95 0.27 14.66
N SER A 69 -1.95 -0.32 14.00
CA SER A 69 -0.58 -0.42 14.53
C SER A 69 0.44 0.48 13.82
N GLY A 70 0.16 0.97 12.61
CA GLY A 70 1.14 1.66 11.76
C GLY A 70 2.18 0.73 11.16
N GLU A 71 1.95 -0.58 11.20
CA GLU A 71 2.89 -1.59 10.71
C GLU A 71 2.69 -1.86 9.20
N ILE A 72 3.79 -1.89 8.47
CA ILE A 72 3.83 -2.24 7.05
C ILE A 72 4.25 -3.70 6.95
N SER A 73 3.34 -4.56 6.51
CA SER A 73 3.57 -5.98 6.29
C SER A 73 3.63 -6.27 4.79
N LEU A 74 4.73 -6.92 4.37
CA LEU A 74 4.88 -7.50 3.03
C LEU A 74 4.19 -8.87 2.98
N ARG A 75 3.50 -9.16 1.89
CA ARG A 75 2.87 -10.46 1.65
C ARG A 75 3.78 -11.40 0.85
#